data_AF-A0A1G8W472-F1
#
_entry.id   AF-A0A1G8W472-F1
#
_cell.length_a   1.000
_cell.length_b   1.000
_cell.length_c   1.000
_cell.angle_alpha   90.00
_cell.angle_beta   90.00
_cell.angle_gamma   90.00
#
_symmetry.space_group_name_H-M   'P 1'
#
loop_
_entity.id
_entity.type
_entity.pdbx_description
1 polymer ?
#
loop_
_entity_poly.entity_id
_entity_poly.type
_entity_poly.pdbx_seq_one_letter_code
_entity_poly.pdbx_strand_id
1 'polypeptide(L)'
;MDQVLAKALKRRLELENELAKLDQFIEMYRDLEGTNREAVDTGGNSQSQDRPSEVARVGSESAIPIRPRGRPADFVRIMEGVLKDAGRPLNRAAMVAEIEVRGINIPSQDKPRYVGTILWRARHKFVHIAEYGYWLKYTALPEVGYDPKSYGPWLADATNISIDRKDQPNLPSIQEDD
;
A
#
# COMPACT_ATOMS: atom_id res chain seq x y z
N MET A 1 -32.92 25.30 30.16
CA MET A 1 -32.72 23.87 29.81
C MET A 1 -32.82 23.62 28.31
N ASP A 2 -33.70 24.29 27.57
CA ASP A 2 -33.89 24.06 26.12
C ASP A 2 -32.68 24.34 25.22
N GLN A 3 -31.77 25.22 25.63
CA GLN A 3 -30.64 25.62 24.79
C GLN A 3 -29.62 24.49 24.56
N VAL A 4 -29.50 23.54 25.50
CA VAL A 4 -28.63 22.36 25.37
C VAL A 4 -29.24 21.35 24.40
N LEU A 5 -30.56 21.13 24.49
CA LEU A 5 -31.29 20.24 23.60
C LEU A 5 -31.26 20.77 22.16
N ALA A 6 -31.48 22.07 21.96
CA ALA A 6 -31.39 22.70 20.64
C ALA A 6 -29.99 22.57 20.02
N LYS A 7 -28.93 22.73 20.81
CA LYS A 7 -27.55 22.51 20.35
C LYS A 7 -27.29 21.05 19.98
N ALA A 8 -27.77 20.11 20.78
CA ALA A 8 -27.63 18.68 20.50
C ALA A 8 -28.35 18.26 19.22
N LEU A 9 -29.58 18.74 19.00
CA LEU A 9 -30.35 18.46 17.79
C LEU A 9 -29.70 19.08 16.54
N LYS A 10 -29.20 20.31 16.65
CA LYS A 10 -28.46 20.94 15.56
C LYS A 10 -27.20 20.14 15.21
N ARG A 11 -26.46 19.71 16.23
CA ARG A 11 -25.24 18.92 16.02
C ARG A 11 -25.54 17.57 15.38
N ARG A 12 -26.63 16.92 15.77
CA ARG A 12 -27.09 15.67 15.15
C ARG A 12 -27.37 15.87 13.66
N LEU A 13 -28.09 16.93 13.29
CA LEU A 13 -28.44 17.22 11.90
C LEU A 13 -27.21 17.55 11.03
N GLU A 14 -26.21 18.24 11.59
CA GLU A 14 -24.92 18.46 10.92
C GLU A 14 -24.20 17.13 10.62
N LEU A 15 -24.18 16.21 11.58
CA LEU A 15 -23.55 14.90 11.42
C LEU A 15 -24.30 14.02 10.40
N GLU A 16 -25.63 14.05 10.39
CA GLU A 16 -26.43 13.35 9.39
C GLU A 16 -26.15 13.86 7.96
N ASN A 17 -25.98 15.18 7.79
CA ASN A 17 -25.59 15.75 6.51
C ASN A 17 -24.17 15.39 6.07
N GLU A 18 -23.24 15.27 7.01
CA GLU A 18 -21.87 14.84 6.73
C GLU A 18 -21.82 13.37 6.33
N LEU A 19 -22.56 12.50 7.02
CA LEU A 19 -22.72 11.10 6.66
C LEU A 19 -23.29 10.93 5.24
N ALA A 20 -24.34 11.67 4.89
CA ALA A 20 -24.94 11.59 3.56
C ALA A 20 -23.95 11.98 2.44
N LYS A 21 -23.06 12.94 2.69
CA LYS A 21 -22.01 13.32 1.73
C LYS A 21 -20.94 12.24 1.57
N LEU A 22 -20.57 11.59 2.67
CA LEU A 22 -19.63 10.46 2.63
C LEU A 22 -20.23 9.27 1.89
N ASP A 23 -21.51 8.97 2.10
CA ASP A 23 -22.21 7.90 1.39
C ASP A 23 -22.25 8.17 -0.12
N GLN A 24 -22.60 9.39 -0.55
CA GLN A 24 -22.52 9.79 -1.96
C GLN A 24 -21.11 9.64 -2.54
N PHE A 25 -20.08 10.01 -1.76
CA PHE A 25 -18.69 9.87 -2.21
C PHE A 25 -18.30 8.40 -2.37
N ILE A 26 -18.72 7.53 -1.44
CA ILE A 26 -18.48 6.08 -1.51
C ILE A 26 -19.20 5.48 -2.71
N GLU A 27 -20.45 5.87 -2.97
CA GLU A 27 -21.23 5.39 -4.13
C GLU A 27 -20.57 5.80 -5.45
N MET A 28 -20.23 7.08 -5.60
CA MET A 28 -19.47 7.57 -6.77
C MET A 28 -18.16 6.80 -6.96
N TYR A 29 -17.46 6.51 -5.87
CA TYR A 29 -16.21 5.76 -5.93
C TYR A 29 -16.43 4.28 -6.30
N ARG A 30 -17.51 3.66 -5.81
CA ARG A 30 -17.92 2.31 -6.20
C ARG A 30 -18.31 2.23 -7.67
N ASP A 31 -19.00 3.22 -8.22
CA ASP A 31 -19.32 3.27 -9.66
C ASP A 31 -18.06 3.37 -10.52
N LEU A 32 -17.10 4.19 -10.09
CA LEU A 32 -15.80 4.35 -10.75
C LEU A 32 -14.93 3.08 -10.67
N GLU A 33 -14.98 2.34 -9.55
CA GLU A 33 -14.30 1.04 -9.41
C GLU A 33 -15.08 -0.11 -10.09
N GLY A 34 -16.39 0.00 -10.20
CA GLY A 34 -17.34 -1.01 -10.68
C GLY A 34 -17.42 -1.16 -12.20
N THR A 35 -16.86 -0.25 -12.99
CA THR A 35 -16.82 -0.40 -14.47
C THR A 35 -15.77 -1.43 -14.94
N ASN A 36 -15.24 -2.30 -14.06
CA ASN A 36 -14.35 -3.39 -14.48
C ASN A 36 -14.46 -4.70 -13.67
N ARG A 37 -15.63 -5.04 -13.12
CA ARG A 37 -15.97 -6.42 -12.72
C ARG A 37 -17.38 -6.46 -12.18
N GLU A 38 -18.33 -6.86 -13.02
CA GLU A 38 -19.48 -7.71 -12.66
C GLU A 38 -20.25 -8.10 -13.93
N ALA A 39 -19.59 -8.88 -14.80
CA ALA A 39 -20.27 -9.93 -15.52
C ALA A 39 -20.18 -11.19 -14.65
N VAL A 40 -20.98 -11.24 -13.59
CA VAL A 40 -21.24 -12.47 -12.84
C VAL A 40 -22.43 -13.14 -13.52
N ASP A 41 -22.16 -13.74 -14.68
CA ASP A 41 -23.07 -14.71 -15.28
C ASP A 41 -22.80 -16.06 -14.59
N THR A 42 -23.49 -16.29 -13.48
CA THR A 42 -23.53 -17.60 -12.83
C THR A 42 -24.57 -18.44 -13.56
N GLY A 43 -24.19 -18.93 -14.74
CA GLY A 43 -24.93 -19.89 -15.54
C GLY A 43 -24.13 -21.17 -15.70
N GLY A 44 -23.94 -21.91 -14.60
CA GLY A 44 -23.26 -23.19 -14.60
C GLY A 44 -24.10 -24.25 -15.31
N ASN A 45 -23.71 -24.62 -16.53
CA ASN A 45 -24.01 -25.94 -17.07
C ASN A 45 -23.05 -26.27 -18.21
N SER A 46 -22.20 -27.28 -18.01
CA SER A 46 -21.80 -28.23 -19.07
C SER A 46 -20.90 -29.31 -18.48
N GLN A 47 -21.49 -30.50 -18.35
CA GLN A 47 -20.81 -31.77 -18.35
C GLN A 47 -19.81 -31.85 -19.51
N SER A 48 -18.64 -32.45 -19.25
CA SER A 48 -17.96 -33.42 -20.13
C SER A 48 -16.70 -33.91 -19.43
N GLN A 49 -16.84 -35.00 -18.65
CA GLN A 49 -15.73 -35.92 -18.43
C GLN A 49 -15.65 -36.81 -19.66
N ASP A 50 -14.55 -36.75 -20.41
CA ASP A 50 -13.96 -37.97 -20.96
C ASP A 50 -12.52 -37.75 -21.48
N ARG A 51 -11.63 -38.61 -20.98
CA ARG A 51 -10.47 -39.23 -21.66
C ARG A 51 -9.09 -38.53 -21.72
N PRO A 52 -8.00 -39.32 -21.89
CA PRO A 52 -6.82 -39.26 -21.01
C PRO A 52 -5.47 -39.06 -21.75
N SER A 53 -4.37 -39.19 -20.99
CA SER A 53 -2.97 -39.46 -21.36
C SER A 53 -2.02 -38.30 -21.69
N GLU A 54 -1.10 -38.08 -20.75
CA GLU A 54 0.36 -38.26 -20.90
C GLU A 54 1.02 -37.82 -22.22
N VAL A 55 1.78 -36.71 -22.18
CA VAL A 55 3.24 -36.68 -22.44
C VAL A 55 3.84 -35.27 -22.20
N ALA A 56 4.99 -35.28 -21.53
CA ALA A 56 6.12 -34.33 -21.57
C ALA A 56 6.00 -32.99 -22.34
N ARG A 57 6.47 -31.89 -21.72
CA ARG A 57 7.73 -31.23 -22.12
C ARG A 57 8.10 -30.01 -21.26
N VAL A 58 9.40 -29.94 -21.04
CA VAL A 58 10.23 -28.82 -20.58
C VAL A 58 9.93 -27.56 -21.40
N GLY A 59 9.82 -26.43 -20.69
CA GLY A 59 9.72 -25.10 -21.28
C GLY A 59 9.10 -24.13 -20.30
N SER A 60 9.84 -23.72 -19.27
CA SER A 60 9.48 -22.53 -18.50
C SER A 60 9.73 -21.31 -19.41
N GLU A 61 8.79 -21.04 -20.30
CA GLU A 61 8.59 -19.71 -20.88
C GLU A 61 8.27 -18.79 -19.72
N SER A 62 9.32 -18.16 -19.18
CA SER A 62 9.18 -17.05 -18.25
C SER A 62 8.37 -15.97 -18.96
N ALA A 63 7.14 -15.79 -18.47
CA ALA A 63 6.12 -14.92 -18.99
C ALA A 63 6.68 -13.56 -19.44
N ILE A 64 6.28 -13.15 -20.64
CA ILE A 64 6.51 -11.81 -21.17
C ILE A 64 6.05 -10.78 -20.11
N PRO A 65 6.92 -9.87 -19.63
CA PRO A 65 6.52 -8.93 -18.60
C PRO A 65 5.48 -7.96 -19.16
N ILE A 66 4.26 -8.06 -18.61
CA ILE A 66 3.17 -7.11 -18.84
C ILE A 66 3.70 -5.74 -18.40
N ARG A 67 4.03 -4.87 -19.36
CA ARG A 67 4.47 -3.50 -19.11
C ARG A 67 3.26 -2.69 -18.65
N PRO A 68 3.08 -2.38 -17.35
CA PRO A 68 1.90 -1.67 -16.91
C PRO A 68 2.05 -0.20 -17.30
N ARG A 69 1.11 0.31 -18.10
CA ARG A 69 0.98 1.75 -18.33
C ARG A 69 0.40 2.40 -17.07
N GLY A 70 1.29 2.63 -16.11
CA GLY A 70 1.41 3.85 -15.33
C GLY A 70 0.28 4.27 -14.39
N ARG A 71 -0.52 3.37 -13.82
CA ARG A 71 -1.32 3.78 -12.65
C ARG A 71 -0.41 3.85 -11.41
N PRO A 72 -0.51 4.89 -10.57
CA PRO A 72 0.25 4.99 -9.33
C PRO A 72 0.16 3.72 -8.44
N ALA A 73 -0.99 3.05 -8.42
CA ALA A 73 -1.19 1.81 -7.69
C ALA A 73 -0.35 0.63 -8.22
N ASP A 74 -0.09 0.58 -9.52
CA ASP A 74 0.76 -0.46 -10.12
C ASP A 74 2.21 -0.27 -9.68
N PHE A 75 2.68 0.98 -9.62
CA PHE A 75 4.00 1.31 -9.09
C PHE A 75 4.18 0.91 -7.63
N VAL A 76 3.13 1.02 -6.81
CA VAL A 76 3.17 0.53 -5.42
C VAL A 76 3.42 -0.99 -5.39
N ARG A 77 2.70 -1.77 -6.20
CA ARG A 77 2.88 -3.23 -6.28
C ARG A 77 4.27 -3.60 -6.81
N ILE A 78 4.77 -2.86 -7.80
CA ILE A 78 6.12 -3.05 -8.34
C ILE A 78 7.16 -2.80 -7.24
N MET A 79 7.05 -1.69 -6.51
CA MET A 79 7.99 -1.34 -5.44
C MET A 79 7.95 -2.35 -4.28
N GLU A 80 6.77 -2.88 -3.94
CA GLU A 80 6.67 -4.00 -2.99
C GLU A 80 7.45 -5.22 -3.47
N GLY A 81 7.29 -5.60 -4.75
CA GLY A 81 8.05 -6.69 -5.35
C GLY A 81 9.55 -6.43 -5.33
N VAL A 82 9.98 -5.23 -5.72
CA VAL A 82 11.38 -4.81 -5.71
C VAL A 82 12.02 -4.97 -4.33
N LEU A 83 11.36 -4.48 -3.28
CA LEU A 83 11.87 -4.60 -1.91
C LEU A 83 11.90 -6.04 -1.42
N LYS A 84 10.88 -6.85 -1.74
CA LYS A 84 10.85 -8.28 -1.38
C LYS A 84 11.96 -9.06 -2.05
N ASP A 85 12.15 -8.87 -3.34
CA ASP A 85 13.15 -9.59 -4.12
C ASP A 85 14.57 -9.16 -3.74
N ALA A 86 14.77 -7.87 -3.43
CA ALA A 86 16.05 -7.36 -2.98
C ALA A 86 16.41 -7.83 -1.56
N GLY A 87 15.41 -8.17 -0.74
CA GLY A 87 15.58 -8.62 0.64
C GLY A 87 16.18 -7.57 1.59
N ARG A 88 16.32 -6.31 1.16
CA ARG A 88 16.95 -5.23 1.91
C ARG A 88 16.28 -3.87 1.65
N PRO A 89 16.43 -2.90 2.56
CA PRO A 89 15.94 -1.55 2.36
C PRO A 89 16.66 -0.90 1.18
N LEU A 90 15.93 -0.12 0.39
CA LEU A 90 16.49 0.57 -0.76
C LEU A 90 16.23 2.07 -0.65
N ASN A 91 17.25 2.86 -0.94
CA ASN A 91 17.07 4.29 -1.15
C ASN A 91 16.37 4.56 -2.50
N ARG A 92 15.93 5.80 -2.74
CA ARG A 92 15.17 6.17 -3.95
C ARG A 92 15.93 5.87 -5.24
N ALA A 93 17.24 6.11 -5.26
CA ALA A 93 18.07 5.90 -6.45
C ALA A 93 18.25 4.40 -6.74
N ALA A 94 18.50 3.59 -5.72
CA ALA A 94 18.61 2.14 -5.84
C ALA A 94 17.29 1.50 -6.28
N MET A 95 16.16 1.98 -5.74
CA MET A 95 14.84 1.52 -6.15
C MET A 95 14.55 1.83 -7.63
N VAL A 96 14.96 3.02 -8.12
CA VAL A 96 14.87 3.34 -9.55
C VAL A 96 15.70 2.37 -10.38
N ALA A 97 16.94 2.10 -9.99
CA ALA A 97 17.83 1.17 -10.71
C ALA A 97 17.21 -0.24 -10.81
N GLU A 98 16.67 -0.77 -9.70
CA GLU A 98 16.01 -2.09 -9.69
C GLU A 98 14.75 -2.14 -10.57
N ILE A 99 13.96 -1.06 -10.60
CA ILE A 99 12.78 -0.97 -11.47
C ILE A 99 13.19 -0.95 -12.94
N GLU A 100 14.27 -0.25 -13.28
CA GLU A 100 14.79 -0.18 -14.65
C GLU A 100 15.40 -1.49 -15.12
N VAL A 101 16.13 -2.20 -14.25
CA VAL A 101 16.67 -3.54 -14.53
C VAL A 101 15.54 -4.52 -14.89
N ARG A 102 14.34 -4.34 -14.31
CA ARG A 102 13.14 -5.14 -14.64
C ARG A 102 12.47 -4.71 -15.96
N GLY A 103 13.02 -3.74 -16.67
CA GLY A 103 12.47 -3.23 -17.93
C GLY A 103 11.20 -2.39 -17.77
N ILE A 104 10.94 -1.88 -16.55
CA ILE A 104 9.76 -1.06 -16.26
C ILE A 104 10.13 0.41 -16.46
N ASN A 105 9.41 1.08 -17.36
CA ASN A 105 9.63 2.50 -17.63
C ASN A 105 8.94 3.38 -16.57
N ILE A 106 9.71 4.22 -15.90
CA ILE A 106 9.19 5.25 -14.99
C ILE A 106 8.86 6.50 -15.83
N PRO A 107 7.60 6.94 -15.90
CA PRO A 107 7.17 8.06 -16.76
C PRO A 107 7.48 9.42 -16.12
N SER A 108 8.76 9.67 -15.83
CA SER A 108 9.21 10.94 -15.26
C SER A 108 10.66 11.25 -15.66
N GLN A 109 10.94 12.54 -15.85
CA GLN A 109 12.30 13.03 -16.05
C GLN A 109 13.13 12.91 -14.76
N ASP A 110 12.51 13.18 -13.61
CA ASP A 110 13.10 13.01 -12.28
C ASP A 110 12.51 11.76 -11.61
N LYS A 111 13.06 10.60 -11.99
CA LYS A 111 12.61 9.29 -11.52
C LYS A 111 12.73 9.12 -10.00
N PRO A 112 13.83 9.53 -9.33
CA PRO A 112 13.93 9.45 -7.88
C PRO A 112 12.85 10.26 -7.16
N ARG A 113 12.54 11.48 -7.63
CA ARG A 113 11.46 12.29 -7.07
C ARG A 113 10.09 11.68 -7.30
N TYR A 114 9.86 11.11 -8.48
CA TYR A 114 8.61 10.40 -8.78
C TYR A 114 8.41 9.22 -7.82
N VAL A 115 9.41 8.36 -7.68
CA VAL A 115 9.39 7.23 -6.73
C VAL A 115 9.13 7.71 -5.31
N GLY A 116 9.83 8.75 -4.85
CA GLY A 116 9.59 9.35 -3.54
C GLY A 116 8.15 9.83 -3.33
N THR A 117 7.54 10.41 -4.37
CA THR A 117 6.14 10.87 -4.33
C THR A 117 5.17 9.70 -4.19
N ILE A 118 5.40 8.60 -4.91
CA ILE A 118 4.53 7.41 -4.81
C ILE A 118 4.70 6.74 -3.43
N LEU A 119 5.94 6.61 -2.94
CA LEU A 119 6.23 6.05 -1.61
C LEU A 119 5.55 6.87 -0.50
N TRP A 120 5.61 8.21 -0.57
CA TRP A 120 4.92 9.08 0.38
C TRP A 120 3.41 8.90 0.37
N ARG A 121 2.79 8.81 -0.82
CA ARG A 121 1.36 8.52 -0.97
C ARG A 121 1.00 7.14 -0.40
N ALA A 122 1.92 6.18 -0.49
CA ALA A 122 1.80 4.82 0.02
C ALA A 122 2.45 4.60 1.41
N ARG A 123 2.56 5.64 2.25
CA ARG A 123 3.13 5.58 3.61
C ARG A 123 2.46 4.59 4.59
N HIS A 124 1.29 4.08 4.23
CA HIS A 124 0.60 3.01 4.97
C HIS A 124 1.20 1.61 4.67
N LYS A 125 1.99 1.47 3.60
CA LYS A 125 2.64 0.22 3.17
C LYS A 125 4.16 0.26 3.31
N PHE A 126 4.75 1.44 3.22
CA PHE A 126 6.19 1.63 3.30
C PHE A 126 6.56 2.46 4.52
N VAL A 127 7.76 2.20 5.02
CA VAL A 127 8.39 2.99 6.06
C VAL A 127 9.80 3.36 5.61
N HIS A 128 10.23 4.56 5.96
CA HIS A 128 11.63 4.95 5.80
C HIS A 128 12.38 4.58 7.08
N ILE A 129 13.40 3.73 6.94
CA ILE A 129 14.33 3.40 8.01
C ILE A 129 15.53 4.34 7.84
N ALA A 130 15.81 5.16 8.84
CA ALA A 130 16.94 6.08 8.83
C ALA A 130 18.24 5.34 8.48
N GLU A 131 19.08 5.94 7.64
CA GLU A 131 20.35 5.37 7.13
C GLU A 131 20.24 4.19 6.15
N TYR A 132 19.15 3.41 6.19
CA TYR A 132 18.98 2.23 5.31
C TYR A 132 18.09 2.49 4.10
N GLY A 133 17.06 3.33 4.22
CA GLY A 133 16.14 3.67 3.14
C GLY A 133 14.75 3.09 3.33
N TYR A 134 14.01 2.85 2.25
CA TYR A 134 12.62 2.42 2.31
C TYR A 134 12.49 0.90 2.47
N TRP A 135 11.57 0.49 3.33
CA TRP A 135 11.23 -0.90 3.58
C TRP A 135 9.71 -1.11 3.70
N LEU A 136 9.28 -2.37 3.71
CA LEU A 136 7.88 -2.75 3.90
C LEU A 136 7.49 -2.61 5.37
N LYS A 137 6.42 -1.84 5.59
CA LYS A 137 5.97 -1.43 6.94
C LYS A 137 5.62 -2.62 7.83
N TYR A 138 5.01 -3.66 7.31
CA TYR A 138 4.57 -4.82 8.11
C TYR A 138 5.46 -6.06 7.93
N THR A 139 6.68 -5.88 7.41
CA THR A 139 7.64 -6.98 7.22
C THR A 139 8.84 -6.76 8.13
N ALA A 140 9.10 -7.70 9.03
CA ALA A 140 10.27 -7.65 9.89
C ALA A 140 11.56 -7.72 9.06
N LEU A 141 12.55 -6.94 9.47
CA LEU A 141 13.89 -6.98 8.93
C LEU A 141 14.88 -7.03 10.11
N PRO A 142 15.13 -8.23 10.65
CA PRO A 142 15.99 -8.41 11.83
C PRO A 142 17.42 -7.90 11.62
N GLU A 143 17.93 -7.95 10.38
CA GLU A 143 19.29 -7.52 10.05
C GLU A 143 19.59 -6.07 10.44
N VAL A 144 18.58 -5.19 10.32
CA VAL A 144 18.70 -3.78 10.70
C VAL A 144 18.02 -3.48 12.03
N GLY A 145 17.47 -4.49 12.72
CA GLY A 145 16.75 -4.32 13.98
C GLY A 145 15.30 -3.82 13.82
N TYR A 146 14.71 -3.95 12.63
CA TYR A 146 13.34 -3.52 12.39
C TYR A 146 12.35 -4.65 12.70
N ASP A 147 11.54 -4.50 13.76
CA ASP A 147 10.40 -5.35 14.03
C ASP A 147 9.09 -4.54 14.07
N PRO A 148 8.17 -4.69 13.11
CA PRO A 148 6.86 -4.05 13.14
C PRO A 148 6.11 -4.23 14.47
N LYS A 149 6.29 -5.38 15.16
CA LYS A 149 5.60 -5.69 16.41
C LYS A 149 6.09 -4.85 17.58
N SER A 150 7.34 -4.38 17.57
CA SER A 150 7.89 -3.55 18.65
C SER A 150 7.29 -2.15 18.68
N TYR A 151 6.68 -1.68 17.58
CA TYR A 151 6.09 -0.34 17.47
C TYR A 151 4.59 -0.29 17.83
N GLY A 152 3.93 -1.45 17.99
CA GLY A 152 2.54 -1.52 18.42
C GLY A 152 1.57 -0.69 17.54
N PRO A 153 0.52 -0.07 18.14
CA PRO A 153 -0.46 0.74 17.40
C PRO A 153 0.16 1.93 16.65
N TRP A 154 1.28 2.46 17.16
CA TRP A 154 1.96 3.64 16.64
C TRP A 154 2.61 3.43 15.28
N LEU A 155 2.80 2.16 14.89
CA LEU A 155 3.33 1.84 13.58
C LEU A 155 2.45 2.42 12.48
N ALA A 156 1.12 2.41 12.63
CA ALA A 156 0.18 2.85 11.60
C ALA A 156 0.47 4.28 11.09
N ASP A 157 0.89 5.17 11.98
CA ASP A 157 1.18 6.57 11.68
C ASP A 157 2.67 6.83 11.37
N ALA A 158 3.56 5.90 11.74
CA ALA A 158 4.99 6.04 11.49
C ALA A 158 5.30 6.05 9.98
N THR A 159 6.00 7.10 9.54
CA THR A 159 6.51 7.23 8.16
C THR A 159 8.03 7.17 8.10
N ASN A 160 8.68 7.46 9.21
CA ASN A 160 10.12 7.44 9.39
C ASN A 160 10.44 6.77 10.73
N ILE A 161 11.40 5.87 10.74
CA ILE A 161 11.83 5.11 11.91
C ILE A 161 13.34 5.23 12.01
N SER A 162 13.81 5.66 13.18
CA SER A 162 15.23 5.57 13.53
C SER A 162 15.46 4.28 14.31
N ILE A 163 16.45 3.49 13.90
CA ILE A 163 16.87 2.29 14.62
C ILE A 163 18.21 2.61 15.27
N ASP A 164 18.19 3.42 16.33
CA ASP A 164 19.39 3.64 17.12
C ASP A 164 19.67 2.37 17.95
N ARG A 165 20.91 1.89 17.94
CA ARG A 165 21.34 0.60 18.51
C ARG A 165 21.24 0.52 20.04
N LYS A 166 20.69 1.54 20.71
CA LYS A 166 20.57 1.60 22.17
C LYS A 166 19.19 1.98 22.72
N ASP A 167 18.23 2.36 21.89
CA ASP A 167 16.95 2.84 22.39
C ASP A 167 15.77 2.06 21.81
N GLN A 168 15.05 1.38 22.72
CA GLN A 168 13.61 1.24 22.61
C GLN A 168 13.02 2.60 22.20
N PRO A 169 11.95 2.64 21.37
CA PRO A 169 11.42 3.90 20.87
C PRO A 169 11.14 4.86 22.03
N ASN A 170 11.86 5.98 22.05
CA ASN A 170 11.63 7.09 22.96
C ASN A 170 10.19 7.57 22.73
N LEU A 171 9.31 7.24 23.67
CA LEU A 171 7.91 7.65 23.69
C LEU A 171 7.85 9.19 23.66
N PRO A 172 6.94 9.80 22.88
CA PRO A 172 6.74 11.24 22.94
C PRO A 172 6.35 11.63 24.37
N SER A 173 7.16 12.49 25.02
CA SER A 173 6.85 13.07 26.33
C SER A 173 5.61 13.94 26.19
N ILE A 174 4.50 13.47 26.75
CA ILE A 174 3.29 14.27 26.95
C ILE A 174 3.62 15.23 28.10
N GLN A 175 3.77 16.52 27.80
CA GLN A 175 3.68 17.54 28.83
C GLN A 175 2.23 17.53 29.32
N GLU A 176 2.02 17.01 30.52
CA GLU A 176 0.81 17.26 31.29
C GLU A 176 0.90 18.71 31.78
N ASP A 177 0.16 19.60 31.13
CA ASP A 177 -0.10 20.95 31.65
C ASP A 177 -1.09 20.82 32.82
N ASP A 178 -0.62 21.15 34.02
CA ASP A 178 -1.40 21.38 35.25
C ASP A 178 -2.37 22.57 35.12
#